data_AF-N6VNY5-F1
#
_entry.id   AF-N6VNY5-F1
#
_cell.length_a   1.000
_cell.length_b   1.000
_cell.length_c   1.000
_cell.angle_alpha   90.00
_cell.angle_beta   90.00
_cell.angle_gamma   90.00
#
_symmetry.space_group_name_H-M   'P 1'
#
loop_
_entity.id
_entity.type
_entity.pdbx_description
1 polymer ?
#
loop_
_entity_poly.entity_id
_entity_poly.type
_entity_poly.pdbx_seq_one_letter_code
_entity_poly.pdbx_strand_id
1 'polypeptide(L)'
;MSNDKYTFKKLIKELKSKKGKGTELISLYIPAGRRISDVAQHLREEMSQAANIKSKSTRKNVQSAIEAIMQRLKLLKEPLEKGVVIFAGMVPRSGPGTEKME
;
A
#
# COMPACT_ATOMS: atom_id res chain seq x y z
N MET A 1 -21.92 -18.09 -8.60
CA MET A 1 -20.67 -17.31 -8.75
C MET A 1 -19.71 -17.76 -7.66
N SER A 2 -18.48 -18.12 -7.98
CA SER A 2 -17.48 -18.57 -6.99
C SER A 2 -17.29 -17.52 -5.90
N ASN A 3 -17.23 -17.92 -4.62
CA ASN A 3 -17.10 -17.03 -3.47
C ASN A 3 -15.96 -16.01 -3.64
N ASP A 4 -14.86 -16.40 -4.27
CA ASP A 4 -13.71 -15.53 -4.54
C ASP A 4 -14.04 -14.32 -5.42
N LYS A 5 -14.87 -14.49 -6.44
CA LYS A 5 -15.30 -13.38 -7.31
C LYS A 5 -16.18 -12.38 -6.56
N TYR A 6 -17.02 -12.88 -5.65
CA TYR A 6 -17.87 -12.03 -4.82
C TYR A 6 -17.03 -11.24 -3.81
N THR A 7 -16.13 -11.92 -3.10
CA THR A 7 -15.20 -11.30 -2.14
C THR A 7 -14.31 -10.27 -2.81
N PHE A 8 -13.78 -10.59 -4.01
CA PHE A 8 -12.98 -9.65 -4.79
C PHE A 8 -13.77 -8.40 -5.20
N LYS A 9 -14.98 -8.56 -5.75
CA LYS A 9 -15.84 -7.42 -6.11
C LYS A 9 -16.18 -6.56 -4.89
N LYS A 10 -16.46 -7.19 -3.74
CA LYS A 10 -16.73 -6.48 -2.48
C LYS A 10 -15.49 -5.69 -2.03
N LEU A 11 -14.31 -6.30 -2.05
CA LEU A 11 -13.04 -5.65 -1.70
C LEU A 11 -12.78 -4.43 -2.60
N ILE A 12 -12.96 -4.57 -3.92
CA ILE A 12 -12.80 -3.45 -4.85
C ILE A 12 -13.80 -2.32 -4.56
N LYS A 13 -15.05 -2.65 -4.24
CA LYS A 13 -16.06 -1.65 -3.88
C LYS A 13 -15.69 -0.92 -2.59
N GLU A 14 -15.18 -1.64 -1.59
CA GLU A 14 -14.69 -1.08 -0.34
C GLU A 14 -13.49 -0.15 -0.58
N LEU A 15 -12.47 -0.62 -1.31
CA LEU A 15 -11.30 0.19 -1.66
C LEU A 15 -11.67 1.48 -2.40
N LYS A 16 -12.61 1.42 -3.36
CA LYS A 16 -13.13 2.60 -4.06
C LYS A 16 -13.82 3.60 -3.14
N SER A 17 -14.38 3.15 -2.02
CA SER A 17 -15.06 4.01 -1.06
C SER A 17 -14.09 4.69 -0.08
N LYS A 18 -12.87 4.16 0.08
CA LYS A 18 -11.85 4.74 0.96
C LYS A 18 -11.33 6.04 0.35
N LYS A 19 -11.30 7.10 1.16
CA LYS A 19 -10.74 8.40 0.81
C LYS A 19 -9.72 8.81 1.86
N GLY A 20 -8.45 8.92 1.46
CA GLY A 20 -7.39 9.50 2.29
C GLY A 20 -7.41 11.03 2.22
N LYS A 21 -6.61 11.69 3.06
CA LYS A 21 -6.38 13.14 2.93
C LYS A 21 -5.13 13.37 2.10
N GLY A 22 -5.30 13.88 0.87
CA GLY A 22 -4.16 14.15 -0.01
C GLY A 22 -3.43 12.87 -0.46
N THR A 23 -2.11 12.82 -0.32
CA THR A 23 -1.26 11.71 -0.81
C THR A 23 -0.93 10.74 0.33
N GLU A 24 -1.90 9.92 0.72
CA GLU A 24 -1.77 9.02 1.88
C GLU A 24 -2.18 7.58 1.58
N LEU A 25 -2.50 7.28 0.32
CA LEU A 25 -2.87 5.94 -0.14
C LEU A 25 -1.89 5.50 -1.23
N ILE A 26 -1.24 4.36 -1.02
CA ILE A 26 -0.28 3.75 -1.93
C ILE A 26 -0.90 2.49 -2.53
N SER A 27 -0.78 2.35 -3.85
CA SER A 27 -1.14 1.14 -4.59
C SER A 27 0.10 0.60 -5.27
N LEU A 28 0.64 -0.52 -4.79
CA LEU A 28 1.80 -1.18 -5.37
C LEU A 28 1.33 -2.36 -6.24
N TYR A 29 1.64 -2.29 -7.53
CA TYR A 29 1.42 -3.39 -8.49
C TYR A 29 2.75 -4.10 -8.78
N ILE A 30 2.80 -5.39 -8.48
CA ILE A 30 3.95 -6.25 -8.76
C ILE A 30 3.54 -7.27 -9.84
N PRO A 31 4.06 -7.16 -11.06
CA PRO A 31 3.74 -8.13 -12.11
C PRO A 31 4.35 -9.50 -11.79
N ALA A 32 3.82 -10.54 -12.45
CA ALA A 32 4.36 -11.88 -12.33
C ALA A 32 5.83 -11.93 -12.77
N GLY A 33 6.64 -12.74 -12.07
CA GLY A 33 8.06 -12.92 -12.38
C GLY A 33 9.00 -11.79 -11.94
N ARG A 34 8.50 -10.67 -11.41
CA ARG A 34 9.36 -9.64 -10.80
C ARG A 34 9.93 -10.15 -9.48
N ARG A 35 11.24 -9.95 -9.27
CA ARG A 35 11.91 -10.34 -8.02
C ARG A 35 11.53 -9.39 -6.88
N ILE A 36 11.26 -9.95 -5.72
CA ILE A 36 11.01 -9.26 -4.46
C ILE A 36 12.19 -8.37 -4.09
N SER A 37 13.43 -8.78 -4.38
CA SER A 37 14.62 -7.95 -4.16
C SER A 37 14.54 -6.60 -4.88
N ASP A 38 14.09 -6.61 -6.14
CA ASP A 38 14.04 -5.44 -7.00
C ASP A 38 12.92 -4.50 -6.56
N VAL A 39 11.77 -5.08 -6.15
CA VAL A 39 10.66 -4.33 -5.56
C VAL A 39 11.09 -3.71 -4.23
N ALA A 40 11.79 -4.46 -3.38
CA ALA A 40 12.27 -3.96 -2.09
C ALA A 40 13.30 -2.83 -2.27
N GLN A 41 14.17 -2.93 -3.26
CA GLN A 41 15.12 -1.86 -3.61
C GLN A 41 14.37 -0.60 -4.07
N HIS A 42 13.42 -0.74 -4.98
CA HIS A 42 12.60 0.38 -5.44
C HIS A 42 11.83 1.06 -4.28
N LEU A 43 11.25 0.29 -3.35
CA LEU A 43 10.58 0.85 -2.17
C LEU A 43 11.53 1.63 -1.24
N ARG A 44 12.81 1.24 -1.14
CA ARG A 44 13.80 2.01 -0.38
C ARG A 44 14.13 3.35 -1.03
N GLU A 45 14.17 3.40 -2.35
CA GLU A 45 14.35 4.64 -3.10
C GLU A 45 13.16 5.57 -2.89
N GLU A 46 11.94 5.05 -3.00
CA GLU A 46 10.71 5.81 -2.70
C GLU A 46 10.67 6.29 -1.24
N MET A 47 11.15 5.49 -0.28
CA MET A 47 11.28 5.90 1.13
C MET A 47 12.21 7.11 1.29
N SER A 48 13.32 7.13 0.56
CA SER A 48 14.27 8.25 0.56
C SER A 48 13.66 9.50 -0.08
N GLN A 49 12.95 9.35 -1.20
CA GLN A 49 12.26 10.47 -1.85
C GLN A 49 11.16 11.04 -0.95
N ALA A 50 10.40 10.18 -0.26
CA ALA A 50 9.37 10.60 0.68
C ALA A 50 9.91 11.48 1.82
N ALA A 51 11.19 11.35 2.19
CA ALA A 51 11.83 12.19 3.21
C ALA A 51 11.83 13.68 2.83
N ASN A 52 11.74 14.02 1.55
CA ASN A 52 11.72 15.40 1.04
C ASN A 52 10.33 16.05 1.05
N ILE A 53 9.28 15.33 1.44
CA ILE A 53 7.92 15.89 1.55
C ILE A 53 7.91 17.02 2.59
N LYS A 54 7.43 18.21 2.20
CA LYS A 54 7.40 19.42 3.04
C LYS A 54 6.49 19.28 4.28
N SER A 55 5.29 18.73 4.07
CA SER A 55 4.32 18.50 5.17
C SER A 55 4.79 17.38 6.08
N LYS A 56 5.02 17.69 7.37
CA LYS A 56 5.47 16.70 8.37
C LYS A 56 4.49 15.53 8.51
N SER A 57 3.19 15.81 8.52
CA SER A 57 2.15 14.78 8.65
C SER A 57 2.14 13.86 7.43
N THR A 58 2.11 14.43 6.23
CA THR A 58 2.09 13.67 4.97
C THR A 58 3.36 12.85 4.81
N ARG A 59 4.53 13.43 5.13
CA ARG A 59 5.81 12.71 5.12
C ARG A 59 5.78 11.48 6.00
N LYS A 60 5.36 11.62 7.26
CA LYS A 60 5.24 10.51 8.21
C LYS A 60 4.29 9.44 7.67
N ASN A 61 3.13 9.84 7.17
CA ASN A 61 2.10 8.92 6.69
C ASN A 61 2.55 8.10 5.47
N VAL A 62 3.22 8.75 4.51
CA VAL A 62 3.79 8.07 3.34
C VAL A 62 4.90 7.10 3.75
N GLN A 63 5.84 7.54 4.60
CA GLN A 63 6.93 6.67 5.06
C GLN A 63 6.40 5.45 5.83
N SER A 64 5.43 5.63 6.72
CA SER A 64 4.79 4.52 7.44
C SER A 64 4.08 3.55 6.49
N ALA A 65 3.43 4.04 5.43
CA ALA A 65 2.78 3.18 4.44
C ALA A 65 3.80 2.36 3.64
N ILE A 66 4.91 2.97 3.20
CA ILE A 66 6.01 2.26 2.52
C ILE A 66 6.60 1.18 3.44
N GLU A 67 6.82 1.50 4.72
CA GLU A 67 7.34 0.54 5.69
C GLU A 67 6.39 -0.65 5.89
N ALA A 68 5.08 -0.40 6.00
CA ALA A 68 4.06 -1.44 6.07
C ALA A 68 4.07 -2.35 4.84
N ILE A 69 4.20 -1.77 3.64
CA ILE A 69 4.34 -2.54 2.39
C ILE A 69 5.61 -3.40 2.42
N MET A 70 6.75 -2.84 2.84
CA MET A 70 8.01 -3.61 2.94
C MET A 70 7.90 -4.78 3.92
N GLN A 71 7.22 -4.60 5.05
CA GLN A 71 6.95 -5.69 6.00
C GLN A 71 6.05 -6.77 5.36
N ARG A 72 5.02 -6.36 4.62
CA ARG A 72 4.14 -7.30 3.91
C ARG A 72 4.87 -8.07 2.81
N LEU A 73 5.78 -7.40 2.10
CA LEU A 73 6.58 -7.99 1.02
C LEU A 73 7.46 -9.15 1.52
N LYS A 74 8.01 -9.05 2.75
CA LYS A 74 8.82 -10.13 3.37
C LYS A 74 8.04 -11.42 3.61
N LEU A 75 6.70 -11.37 3.66
CA LEU A 75 5.85 -12.53 3.88
C LEU A 75 5.49 -13.25 2.57
N LEU A 76 5.77 -12.65 1.42
CA LEU A 76 5.48 -13.26 0.12
C LEU A 76 6.54 -14.31 -0.22
N LYS A 77 6.09 -15.41 -0.83
CA LYS A 77 6.97 -16.47 -1.35
C LYS A 77 7.25 -16.20 -2.83
N GLU A 78 8.50 -16.34 -3.24
CA GLU A 78 8.88 -16.34 -4.66
C GLU A 78 8.77 -17.74 -5.26
N PRO A 79 8.44 -17.86 -6.56
CA PRO A 79 8.11 -16.78 -7.50
C PRO A 79 6.66 -16.27 -7.36
N LEU A 80 6.43 -14.99 -7.65
CA LEU A 80 5.09 -14.40 -7.69
C LEU A 80 4.36 -14.81 -8.97
N GLU A 81 3.87 -16.04 -9.07
CA GLU A 81 3.32 -16.63 -10.31
C GLU A 81 2.19 -15.81 -10.96
N LYS A 82 1.36 -15.12 -10.15
CA LYS A 82 0.24 -14.29 -10.63
C LYS A 82 0.47 -12.79 -10.45
N GLY A 83 1.65 -12.41 -9.96
CA GLY A 83 1.87 -11.08 -9.42
C GLY A 83 1.09 -10.83 -8.12
N VAL A 84 1.24 -9.64 -7.56
CA VAL A 84 0.59 -9.22 -6.31
C VAL A 84 0.24 -7.73 -6.39
N VAL A 85 -0.92 -7.37 -5.82
CA VAL A 85 -1.30 -5.98 -5.59
C VAL A 85 -1.38 -5.74 -4.09
N ILE A 86 -0.72 -4.68 -3.62
CA ILE A 86 -0.74 -4.26 -2.22
C ILE A 86 -1.31 -2.84 -2.16
N PHE A 87 -2.32 -2.64 -1.32
CA PHE A 87 -2.83 -1.33 -0.96
C PHE A 87 -2.42 -1.06 0.48
N ALA A 88 -1.86 0.12 0.74
CA ALA A 88 -1.54 0.55 2.10
C ALA A 88 -1.75 2.06 2.22
N GLY A 89 -2.22 2.51 3.36
CA GLY A 89 -2.34 3.94 3.59
C GLY A 89 -3.10 4.34 4.84
N MET A 90 -3.13 5.65 5.07
CA MET A 90 -3.84 6.22 6.21
C MET A 90 -5.29 6.52 5.82
N VAL A 91 -6.23 5.84 6.48
CA VAL A 91 -7.66 6.01 6.24
C VAL A 91 -8.30 6.71 7.45
N PRO A 92 -8.96 7.88 7.28
CA PRO A 92 -9.65 8.56 8.36
C PRO A 92 -10.90 7.77 8.78
N ARG A 93 -11.06 7.51 10.09
CA ARG A 93 -12.22 6.76 10.61
C ARG A 93 -13.35 7.63 11.15
N SER A 94 -13.06 8.75 11.83
CA SER A 94 -14.12 9.51 12.52
C SER A 94 -13.86 11.02 12.67
N GLY A 95 -12.83 11.56 12.01
CA GLY A 95 -12.48 13.00 12.07
C GLY A 95 -10.98 13.26 11.92
N PRO A 96 -10.54 14.54 11.91
CA PRO A 96 -9.12 14.89 11.83
C PRO A 96 -8.31 14.32 13.00
N GLY A 97 -7.20 13.62 12.71
CA GLY A 97 -6.35 13.01 13.73
C GLY A 97 -6.73 11.57 14.12
N THR A 98 -7.76 10.98 13.49
CA THR A 98 -8.20 9.59 13.73
C THR A 98 -7.78 8.63 12.60
N GLU A 99 -6.81 9.04 11.79
CA GLU A 99 -6.32 8.24 10.68
C GLU A 99 -5.64 6.95 11.18
N LYS A 100 -6.02 5.81 10.61
CA LYS A 100 -5.44 4.50 10.94
C LYS A 100 -4.71 3.92 9.72
N MET A 101 -3.56 3.30 9.95
CA MET A 101 -2.87 2.53 8.93
C MET A 101 -3.68 1.26 8.64
N GLU A 102 -4.03 1.07 7.37
CA GLU A 102 -4.71 -0.12 6.86
C GLU A 102 -3.98 -0.71 5.65
#